data_AF-A0A1F9MF30-F1
#
_entry.id   AF-A0A1F9MF30-F1
#
_cell.length_a   1.000
_cell.length_b   1.000
_cell.length_c   1.000
_cell.angle_alpha   90.00
_cell.angle_beta   90.00
_cell.angle_gamma   90.00
#
_symmetry.space_group_name_H-M   'P 1'
#
loop_
_entity.id
_entity.type
_entity.pdbx_description
1 polymer ?
#
loop_
_entity_poly.entity_id
_entity_poly.type
_entity_poly.pdbx_seq_one_letter_code
_entity_poly.pdbx_strand_id
1 'polypeptide(L)'
;MKVNDASFELVANDIAHSLKDHGDQAAEARRTPPQEEITTNDLKLLLIVLGEPTRIMVGTTQAGKQSVLFEKKINGTLVIAEIVPSGGGSMQFKTAWKRPSEKTDAVSPCHTSEAVLSPPHSYNESVQHLLEKASHPRPSFLTLPPSGDNLS
;
A
#
# COMPACT_ATOMS: atom_id res chain seq x y z
N MET A 1 5.39 -13.78 -5.14
CA MET A 1 6.22 -12.74 -4.50
C MET A 1 5.69 -12.56 -3.09
N LYS A 2 6.43 -12.97 -2.05
CA LYS A 2 5.93 -12.98 -0.67
C LYS A 2 6.53 -11.79 0.10
N VAL A 3 5.71 -10.79 0.35
CA VAL A 3 5.87 -9.94 1.54
C VAL A 3 5.04 -10.66 2.61
N ASN A 4 5.70 -11.53 3.39
CA ASN A 4 5.16 -12.34 4.50
C ASN A 4 3.66 -12.66 4.43
N ASP A 5 3.26 -13.76 3.76
CA ASP A 5 1.92 -14.38 3.72
C ASP A 5 0.65 -13.50 3.51
N ALA A 6 0.76 -12.17 3.39
CA ALA A 6 -0.33 -11.28 3.03
C ALA A 6 -0.64 -11.45 1.54
N SER A 7 -1.87 -11.87 1.24
CA SER A 7 -2.39 -11.90 -0.13
C SER A 7 -3.11 -10.59 -0.45
N PHE A 8 -2.78 -10.03 -1.60
CA PHE A 8 -3.48 -8.90 -2.19
C PHE A 8 -4.28 -9.40 -3.38
N GLU A 9 -5.55 -9.02 -3.45
CA GLU A 9 -6.38 -9.25 -4.61
C GLU A 9 -6.72 -7.90 -5.23
N LEU A 10 -6.52 -7.78 -6.55
CA LEU A 10 -6.94 -6.63 -7.33
C LEU A 10 -8.07 -7.10 -8.25
N VAL A 11 -9.30 -6.65 -7.97
CA VAL A 11 -10.47 -7.02 -8.78
C VAL A 11 -10.86 -5.91 -9.74
N ALA A 12 -11.65 -6.24 -10.77
CA ALA A 12 -12.08 -5.26 -11.77
C ALA A 12 -12.82 -4.05 -11.16
N ASN A 13 -13.55 -4.26 -10.06
CA ASN A 13 -14.23 -3.18 -9.34
C ASN A 13 -13.25 -2.16 -8.73
N ASP A 14 -12.07 -2.61 -8.29
CA ASP A 14 -11.03 -1.74 -7.71
C ASP A 14 -10.42 -0.81 -8.77
N ILE A 15 -10.20 -1.38 -9.97
CA ILE A 15 -9.75 -0.64 -11.15
C ILE A 15 -10.79 0.41 -11.54
N ALA A 16 -12.06 0.02 -11.61
CA ALA A 16 -13.15 0.92 -11.95
C ALA A 16 -13.32 2.04 -10.91
N HIS A 17 -13.19 1.73 -9.62
CA HIS A 17 -13.26 2.71 -8.54
C HIS A 17 -12.12 3.73 -8.63
N SER A 18 -10.89 3.27 -8.89
CA SER A 18 -9.73 4.15 -9.05
C SER A 18 -9.91 5.11 -10.23
N LEU A 19 -10.38 4.62 -11.39
CA LEU A 19 -10.63 5.46 -12.55
C LEU A 19 -11.76 6.46 -12.30
N LYS A 20 -12.80 6.07 -11.55
CA LYS A 20 -13.90 6.97 -11.22
C LYS A 20 -13.48 8.10 -10.28
N ASP A 21 -12.69 7.78 -9.26
CA ASP A 21 -12.35 8.71 -8.19
C ASP A 21 -11.12 9.57 -8.51
N HIS A 22 -10.26 9.07 -9.42
CA HIS A 22 -8.98 9.68 -9.76
C HIS A 22 -8.72 9.84 -11.26
N GLY A 23 -9.67 9.56 -12.15
CA GLY A 23 -9.51 9.68 -13.60
C GLY A 23 -9.89 11.04 -14.19
N ASP A 24 -10.08 12.08 -13.37
CA ASP A 24 -10.40 13.43 -13.82
C ASP A 24 -9.24 14.39 -13.50
N GLN A 25 -8.46 14.76 -14.53
CA GLN A 25 -7.33 15.68 -14.38
C GLN A 25 -7.71 17.03 -13.79
N ALA A 26 -8.89 17.57 -14.11
CA ALA A 26 -9.31 18.87 -13.61
C ALA A 26 -9.67 18.83 -12.12
N ALA A 27 -10.22 17.70 -11.64
CA ALA A 27 -10.46 17.47 -10.22
C ALA A 27 -9.16 17.21 -9.45
N GLU A 28 -8.26 16.39 -9.99
CA GLU A 28 -6.99 16.03 -9.34
C GLU A 28 -6.02 17.22 -9.24
N ALA A 29 -5.98 18.09 -10.25
CA ALA A 29 -5.18 19.32 -10.23
C ALA A 29 -5.58 20.30 -9.11
N ARG A 30 -6.81 20.19 -8.58
CA ARG A 30 -7.32 21.03 -7.48
C ARG A 30 -7.00 20.48 -6.09
N ARG A 31 -6.42 19.28 -5.98
CA ARG A 31 -6.04 18.70 -4.69
C ARG A 31 -4.79 19.36 -4.14
N THR A 32 -4.57 19.18 -2.84
CA THR A 32 -3.39 19.69 -2.14
C THR A 32 -2.66 18.52 -1.46
N PRO A 33 -1.48 18.11 -1.95
CA PRO A 33 -0.78 18.63 -3.13
C PRO A 33 -1.48 18.27 -4.45
N PRO A 34 -1.21 18.99 -5.56
CA PRO A 34 -1.78 18.68 -6.87
C PRO A 34 -1.44 17.26 -7.33
N GLN A 35 -2.40 16.61 -7.97
CA GLN A 35 -2.29 15.24 -8.46
C GLN A 35 -2.50 15.18 -9.97
N GLU A 36 -2.19 14.04 -10.56
CA GLU A 36 -2.44 13.72 -11.97
C GLU A 36 -3.49 12.61 -12.07
N GLU A 37 -4.28 12.63 -13.14
CA GLU A 37 -5.32 11.62 -13.35
C GLU A 37 -4.75 10.22 -13.52
N ILE A 38 -5.30 9.24 -12.80
CA ILE A 38 -5.00 7.84 -13.05
C ILE A 38 -5.61 7.40 -14.37
N THR A 39 -4.78 6.79 -15.20
CA THR A 39 -5.17 6.13 -16.44
C THR A 39 -5.12 4.61 -16.30
N THR A 40 -5.71 3.89 -17.25
CA THR A 40 -5.62 2.43 -17.31
C THR A 40 -4.17 1.94 -17.43
N ASN A 41 -3.26 2.73 -18.02
CA ASN A 41 -1.85 2.35 -18.10
C ASN A 41 -1.16 2.45 -16.74
N ASP A 42 -1.52 3.42 -15.91
CA ASP A 42 -1.00 3.52 -14.54
C ASP A 42 -1.46 2.32 -13.70
N LEU A 43 -2.70 1.87 -13.88
CA LEU A 43 -3.23 0.72 -13.16
C LEU A 43 -2.53 -0.60 -13.49
N LYS A 44 -2.01 -0.77 -14.72
CA LYS A 44 -1.16 -1.92 -15.08
C LYS A 44 0.14 -1.96 -14.29
N LEU A 45 0.63 -0.80 -13.85
CA LEU A 45 1.85 -0.68 -13.07
C LEU A 45 1.63 -0.98 -11.58
N LEU A 46 0.38 -1.10 -11.10
CA LEU A 46 0.10 -1.34 -9.69
C LEU A 46 0.76 -2.62 -9.16
N LEU A 47 0.81 -3.69 -9.95
CA LEU A 47 1.52 -4.91 -9.54
C LEU A 47 3.01 -4.65 -9.30
N ILE A 48 3.62 -3.74 -10.07
CA ILE A 48 5.02 -3.34 -9.90
C ILE A 48 5.17 -2.43 -8.68
N VAL A 49 4.21 -1.53 -8.43
CA VAL A 49 4.19 -0.68 -7.22
C VAL A 49 4.11 -1.53 -5.96
N LEU A 50 3.25 -2.55 -5.96
CA LEU A 50 3.04 -3.44 -4.82
C LEU A 50 4.19 -4.44 -4.63
N GLY A 51 4.74 -4.96 -5.73
CA GLY A 51 5.86 -5.90 -5.67
C GLY A 51 7.17 -5.24 -5.26
N GLU A 52 7.47 -4.09 -5.85
CA GLU A 52 8.77 -3.44 -5.72
C GLU A 52 8.63 -1.95 -5.36
N PRO A 53 8.00 -1.63 -4.23
CA PRO A 53 7.83 -0.25 -3.81
C PRO A 53 9.18 0.40 -3.54
N THR A 54 9.31 1.68 -3.89
CA THR A 54 10.42 2.54 -3.43
C THR A 54 10.27 2.87 -1.96
N ARG A 55 9.03 2.94 -1.45
CA ARG A 55 8.74 3.25 -0.06
C ARG A 55 7.43 2.60 0.37
N ILE A 56 7.38 2.12 1.61
CA ILE A 56 6.14 1.70 2.26
C ILE A 56 5.94 2.56 3.51
N MET A 57 4.71 3.05 3.72
CA MET A 57 4.36 3.88 4.86
C MET A 57 3.05 3.43 5.51
N VAL A 58 2.86 3.76 6.78
CA VAL A 58 1.53 3.70 7.41
C VAL A 58 0.72 4.90 6.94
N GLY A 59 -0.51 4.64 6.51
CA GLY A 59 -1.50 5.64 6.19
C GLY A 59 -2.72 5.53 7.11
N THR A 60 -3.60 6.50 6.97
CA THR A 60 -4.94 6.48 7.56
C THR A 60 -5.91 6.96 6.49
N THR A 61 -6.90 6.12 6.18
CA THR A 61 -7.99 6.49 5.27
C THR A 61 -8.77 7.68 5.83
N GLN A 62 -9.54 8.38 4.98
CA GLN A 62 -10.47 9.42 5.46
C GLN A 62 -11.46 8.92 6.52
N ALA A 63 -11.80 7.63 6.50
CA ALA A 63 -12.68 7.00 7.48
C ALA A 63 -11.97 6.60 8.80
N GLY A 64 -10.71 7.01 8.99
CA GLY A 64 -9.94 6.72 10.21
C GLY A 64 -9.38 5.29 10.29
N LYS A 65 -9.57 4.46 9.26
CA LYS A 65 -8.99 3.11 9.21
C LYS A 65 -7.51 3.18 8.86
N GLN A 66 -6.69 2.39 9.55
CA GLN A 66 -5.29 2.22 9.20
C GLN A 66 -5.14 1.63 7.79
N SER A 67 -4.16 2.13 7.07
CA SER A 67 -3.79 1.67 5.73
C SER A 67 -2.28 1.56 5.60
N VAL A 68 -1.85 0.92 4.51
CA VAL A 68 -0.46 0.81 4.10
C VAL A 68 -0.34 1.46 2.72
N LEU A 69 0.56 2.41 2.59
CA LEU A 69 0.84 3.14 1.35
C LEU A 69 2.09 2.56 0.70
N PHE A 70 1.96 2.05 -0.52
CA PHE A 70 3.06 1.60 -1.35
C PHE A 70 3.35 2.67 -2.38
N GLU A 71 4.54 3.25 -2.34
CA GLU A 71 4.95 4.30 -3.27
C GLU A 71 6.03 3.77 -4.21
N LYS A 72 5.92 4.08 -5.50
CA LYS A 72 6.99 3.84 -6.48
C LYS A 72 7.14 5.04 -7.39
N LYS A 73 8.40 5.45 -7.62
CA LYS A 73 8.73 6.47 -8.63
C LYS A 73 8.90 5.78 -9.98
N ILE A 74 8.16 6.24 -10.99
CA ILE A 74 8.21 5.73 -12.36
C ILE A 74 8.21 6.94 -13.30
N ASN A 75 9.28 7.11 -14.08
CA ASN A 75 9.39 8.14 -15.12
C ASN A 75 9.05 9.58 -14.66
N GLY A 76 9.46 9.96 -13.45
CA GLY A 76 9.18 11.30 -12.90
C GLY A 76 7.81 11.46 -12.25
N THR A 77 7.01 10.40 -12.22
CA THR A 77 5.72 10.33 -11.51
C THR A 77 5.88 9.48 -10.26
N LEU A 78 5.30 9.94 -9.15
CA LEU A 78 5.13 9.13 -7.94
C LEU A 78 3.75 8.48 -8.00
N VAL A 79 3.72 7.15 -8.11
CA VAL A 79 2.49 6.34 -8.04
C VAL A 79 2.36 5.79 -6.64
N ILE A 80 1.18 5.95 -6.05
CA ILE A 80 0.87 5.54 -4.68
C ILE A 80 -0.33 4.60 -4.72
N ALA A 81 -0.18 3.42 -4.15
CA ALA A 81 -1.27 2.48 -3.91
C ALA A 81 -1.58 2.43 -2.41
N GLU A 82 -2.84 2.66 -2.05
CA GLU A 82 -3.32 2.54 -0.68
C GLU A 82 -4.03 1.20 -0.50
N ILE A 83 -3.54 0.43 0.46
CA ILE A 83 -4.06 -0.87 0.81
C ILE A 83 -4.59 -0.84 2.25
N VAL A 84 -5.77 -1.43 2.47
CA VAL A 84 -6.36 -1.55 3.80
C VAL A 84 -6.38 -3.01 4.25
N PRO A 85 -6.08 -3.29 5.52
CA PRO A 85 -6.29 -4.62 6.08
C PRO A 85 -7.77 -5.02 5.95
N SER A 86 -7.99 -6.23 5.46
CA SER A 86 -9.29 -6.88 5.39
C SER A 86 -9.32 -8.11 6.32
N GLY A 87 -10.51 -8.63 6.57
CA GLY A 87 -10.68 -9.80 7.42
C GLY A 87 -9.93 -11.03 6.88
N GLY A 88 -9.60 -11.97 7.77
CA GLY A 88 -9.07 -13.27 7.37
C GLY A 88 -7.62 -13.27 6.88
N GLY A 89 -6.84 -12.24 7.20
CA GLY A 89 -5.46 -12.16 6.72
C GLY A 89 -5.38 -11.79 5.24
N SER A 90 -6.32 -10.98 4.76
CA SER A 90 -6.29 -10.44 3.40
C SER A 90 -6.01 -8.94 3.43
N MET A 91 -5.38 -8.44 2.38
CA MET A 91 -5.14 -7.02 2.16
C MET A 91 -5.98 -6.58 0.96
N GLN A 92 -6.82 -5.56 1.15
CA GLN A 92 -7.72 -5.07 0.12
C GLN A 92 -7.19 -3.77 -0.48
N PHE A 93 -7.12 -3.74 -1.82
CA PHE A 93 -6.83 -2.49 -2.52
C PHE A 93 -7.95 -1.47 -2.27
N LYS A 94 -7.58 -0.27 -1.81
CA LYS A 94 -8.55 0.81 -1.56
C LYS A 94 -8.64 1.76 -2.74
N THR A 95 -7.50 2.33 -3.13
CA THR A 95 -7.38 3.25 -4.25
C THR A 95 -5.92 3.40 -4.64
N ALA A 96 -5.68 4.04 -5.77
CA ALA A 96 -4.38 4.56 -6.13
C ALA A 96 -4.52 6.00 -6.61
N TRP A 97 -3.43 6.75 -6.50
CA TRP A 97 -3.30 8.06 -7.12
C TRP A 97 -1.87 8.28 -7.55
N LYS A 98 -1.65 9.29 -8.38
CA LYS A 98 -0.31 9.71 -8.76
C LYS A 98 -0.16 11.21 -8.70
N ARG A 99 1.08 11.63 -8.56
CA ARG A 99 1.48 13.04 -8.60
C ARG A 99 2.86 13.16 -9.22
N PRO A 100 3.25 14.35 -9.71
CA PRO A 100 4.62 14.59 -10.12
C PRO A 100 5.55 14.28 -8.95
N SER A 101 6.61 13.52 -9.21
CA SER A 101 7.69 13.42 -8.24
C SER A 101 8.39 14.77 -8.20
N GLU A 102 8.61 15.32 -7.01
CA GLU A 102 9.57 16.40 -6.86
C GLU A 102 10.89 15.93 -7.49
N LYS A 103 11.42 16.71 -8.44
CA LYS A 103 12.78 16.51 -8.94
C LYS A 103 13.67 16.67 -7.73
N THR A 104 14.36 15.62 -7.34
CA THR A 104 15.44 15.74 -6.38
C THR A 104 16.40 16.78 -6.94
N ASP A 105 16.78 17.78 -6.12
CA ASP A 105 17.75 18.80 -6.49
C ASP A 105 18.89 18.19 -7.28
N ALA A 106 19.28 18.86 -8.37
CA ALA A 106 20.39 18.44 -9.20
C ALA A 106 21.58 18.10 -8.30
N VAL A 107 21.98 16.82 -8.30
CA VAL A 107 23.26 16.41 -7.73
C VAL A 107 24.31 17.20 -8.50
N SER A 108 24.86 18.23 -7.86
CA SER A 108 26.07 18.88 -8.35
C SER A 108 27.12 17.78 -8.49
N PRO A 109 27.76 17.60 -9.66
CA PRO A 109 28.71 16.52 -9.86
C PRO A 109 29.96 16.85 -9.02
N CYS A 110 30.03 16.29 -7.82
CA CYS A 110 31.20 16.37 -6.98
C CYS A 110 31.49 14.98 -6.41
N HIS A 111 32.47 14.34 -7.06
CA HIS A 111 33.28 13.20 -6.63
C HIS A 111 32.64 11.82 -6.38
N THR A 112 33.26 10.85 -7.05
CA THR A 112 33.19 9.39 -6.85
C THR A 112 32.96 8.97 -5.41
N SER A 113 31.91 8.19 -5.16
CA SER A 113 31.85 7.21 -4.08
C SER A 113 30.96 6.06 -4.53
N GLU A 114 31.45 4.85 -4.33
CA GLU A 114 30.81 3.59 -4.70
C GLU A 114 29.34 3.58 -4.34
N ALA A 115 28.50 3.11 -5.27
CA ALA A 115 27.11 2.81 -5.00
C ALA A 115 27.06 1.64 -4.01
N VAL A 116 27.05 1.97 -2.71
CA VAL A 116 26.63 1.05 -1.66
C VAL A 116 25.17 0.74 -1.95
N LEU A 117 24.94 -0.43 -2.54
CA LEU A 117 23.63 -1.07 -2.63
C LEU A 117 23.06 -1.09 -1.20
N SER A 118 22.11 -0.19 -0.94
CA SER A 118 21.40 -0.20 0.33
C SER A 118 20.70 -1.55 0.49
N PRO A 119 20.73 -2.19 1.68
CA PRO A 119 20.02 -3.43 1.89
C PRO A 119 18.52 -3.27 1.61
N PRO A 120 17.80 -4.34 1.22
CA PRO A 120 16.37 -4.26 0.96
C PRO A 120 15.64 -3.77 2.22
N HIS A 121 14.92 -2.66 2.04
CA HIS A 121 13.95 -2.02 2.93
C HIS A 121 13.79 -2.60 4.34
N SER A 122 14.43 -1.94 5.32
CA SER A 122 13.98 -2.00 6.72
C SER A 122 12.72 -1.15 6.86
N TYR A 123 11.55 -1.80 6.92
CA TYR A 123 10.28 -1.14 7.17
C TYR A 123 10.15 -0.76 8.65
N ASN A 124 9.40 0.29 8.97
CA ASN A 124 9.14 0.60 10.39
C ASN A 124 8.30 -0.53 11.05
N GLU A 125 8.42 -0.70 12.36
CA GLU A 125 7.73 -1.77 13.10
C GLU A 125 6.20 -1.70 12.96
N SER A 126 5.64 -0.50 12.79
CA SER A 126 4.18 -0.32 12.63
C SER A 126 3.67 -0.86 11.29
N VAL A 127 4.40 -0.66 10.20
CA VAL A 127 4.11 -1.24 8.88
C VAL A 127 4.22 -2.75 8.96
N GLN A 128 5.28 -3.27 9.60
CA GLN A 128 5.46 -4.71 9.77
C GLN A 128 4.30 -5.32 10.56
N HIS A 129 3.91 -4.70 11.66
CA HIS A 129 2.80 -5.18 12.47
C HIS A 129 1.46 -5.17 11.70
N LEU A 130 1.23 -4.17 10.84
CA LEU A 130 0.03 -4.11 10.00
C LEU A 130 0.03 -5.21 8.94
N LEU A 131 1.17 -5.42 8.27
CA LEU A 131 1.34 -6.49 7.29
C LEU A 131 1.19 -7.86 7.96
N GLU A 132 1.82 -8.08 9.11
CA GLU A 132 1.79 -9.34 9.87
C GLU A 132 0.40 -9.67 10.42
N LYS A 133 -0.31 -8.67 10.98
CA LYS A 133 -1.70 -8.80 11.42
C LYS A 133 -2.62 -9.18 10.26
N ALA A 134 -2.33 -8.64 9.07
CA ALA A 134 -3.03 -9.01 7.84
C ALA A 134 -2.51 -10.31 7.23
N SER A 135 -1.57 -11.02 7.83
CA SER A 135 -1.06 -12.30 7.32
C SER A 135 -1.43 -13.47 8.25
N HIS A 136 -1.69 -13.17 9.53
CA HIS A 136 -2.12 -14.13 10.53
C HIS A 136 -3.53 -13.77 11.01
N PRO A 137 -4.60 -14.42 10.49
CA PRO A 137 -5.89 -14.32 11.15
C PRO A 137 -5.71 -14.81 12.59
N ARG A 138 -6.11 -13.98 13.58
CA ARG A 138 -6.23 -14.43 14.97
C ARG A 138 -6.94 -15.79 14.95
N PRO A 139 -6.38 -16.86 15.55
CA PRO A 139 -7.17 -18.05 15.78
C PRO A 139 -8.39 -17.59 16.57
N SER A 140 -9.58 -17.80 15.99
CA SER A 140 -10.81 -17.69 16.73
C SER A 140 -10.62 -18.55 17.97
N PHE A 141 -10.57 -17.93 19.15
CA PHE A 141 -10.64 -18.68 20.38
C PHE A 141 -11.95 -19.46 20.32
N LEU A 142 -11.84 -20.74 19.96
CA LEU A 142 -12.91 -21.70 20.12
C LEU A 142 -13.32 -21.61 21.57
N THR A 143 -14.55 -21.14 21.76
CA THR A 143 -15.26 -21.12 23.01
C THR A 143 -15.13 -22.51 23.64
N LEU A 144 -14.40 -22.62 24.74
CA LEU A 144 -14.50 -23.78 25.61
C LEU A 144 -15.95 -23.81 26.12
N PRO A 145 -16.73 -24.89 25.88
CA PRO A 145 -17.99 -25.03 26.60
C PRO A 145 -17.67 -25.14 28.10
N PRO A 146 -18.50 -24.57 28.99
CA PRO A 146 -18.32 -24.78 30.41
C PRO A 146 -18.37 -26.28 30.71
N SER A 147 -17.33 -26.76 31.40
CA SER A 147 -17.26 -28.10 31.97
C SER A 147 -18.57 -28.39 32.71
N GLY A 148 -19.26 -29.44 32.25
CA GLY A 148 -20.32 -30.04 33.03
C GLY A 148 -19.70 -30.68 34.26
N ASP A 149 -19.88 -30.04 35.41
CA ASP A 149 -19.79 -30.73 36.69
C ASP A 149 -21.07 -31.56 36.87
N ASN A 150 -20.87 -32.84 36.66
CA ASN A 150 -21.73 -33.93 37.05
C ASN A 150 -21.67 -34.04 38.58
N LEU A 151 -22.80 -34.31 39.25
CA LEU A 151 -22.97 -35.40 40.24
C LEU A 151 -24.14 -35.13 41.21
N SER A 152 -25.10 -36.07 41.14
CA SER A 152 -25.92 -36.68 42.22
C SER A 152 -26.84 -35.81 43.07
#